data_AF-A0A444XSM6-F1
#
_entry.id   AF-A0A444XSM6-F1
#
_cell.length_a   1.000
_cell.length_b   1.000
_cell.length_c   1.000
_cell.angle_alpha   90.00
_cell.angle_beta   90.00
_cell.angle_gamma   90.00
#
_symmetry.space_group_name_H-M   'P 1'
#
loop_
_entity.id
_entity.type
_entity.pdbx_description
1 polymer ?
#
loop_
_entity_poly.entity_id
_entity_poly.type
_entity_poly.pdbx_seq_one_letter_code
_entity_poly.pdbx_strand_id
1 'polypeptide(L)'
;MASPHLLSLLSAITIFLTLLSRAHSQDNFTEFTFSKFDSTNIKSLIFQGDAKLSSNYIQLTKTNPTNGNPLKNSVGRVIHSSLIHLWNSKQTPPQFSTIETTFKIRLTSPTREIAGDGLTFFIAPASISKTPIPNDSDGGYFGLFGNNTLPSTVDYPNSPNPIIFVEFDNYVDGRWDPTYKHIGINVNTTRSRAAIPWDRKNGEILTVKVEYNPFNKLLYVTSSYGSDIPYEVSSSVELNGLPEYVKVGFSASTGDSAVENHDLISWSFSSWLHNVSALTTTAQLNQPLQAPEATHASLFSA
;
A
#
# COMPACT_ATOMS: atom_id res chain seq x y z
N MET A 1 -27.85 51.86 -15.45
CA MET A 1 -26.47 51.70 -14.96
C MET A 1 -26.52 50.78 -13.75
N ALA A 2 -25.74 49.70 -13.73
CA ALA A 2 -25.69 48.81 -12.56
C ALA A 2 -25.07 49.56 -11.37
N SER A 3 -25.57 49.30 -10.15
CA SER A 3 -25.01 49.88 -8.93
C SER A 3 -23.55 49.43 -8.74
N PRO A 4 -22.63 50.31 -8.31
CA PRO A 4 -21.23 49.94 -8.04
C PRO A 4 -21.09 48.80 -7.02
N HIS A 5 -22.06 48.64 -6.11
CA HIS A 5 -22.12 47.51 -5.18
C HIS A 5 -22.43 46.17 -5.85
N LEU A 6 -23.26 46.18 -6.91
CA LEU A 6 -23.61 44.97 -7.66
C LEU A 6 -22.41 44.46 -8.48
N LEU A 7 -21.65 45.38 -9.08
CA LEU A 7 -20.42 45.07 -9.81
C LEU A 7 -19.35 44.46 -8.90
N SER A 8 -19.15 45.03 -7.70
CA SER A 8 -18.21 44.51 -6.69
C SER A 8 -18.58 43.10 -6.22
N LEU A 9 -19.87 42.85 -5.96
CA LEU A 9 -20.37 41.53 -5.55
C LEU A 9 -20.17 40.45 -6.63
N LEU A 10 -20.47 40.79 -7.90
CA LEU A 10 -20.26 39.89 -9.04
C LEU A 10 -18.78 39.53 -9.22
N SER A 11 -17.86 40.50 -9.05
CA SER A 11 -16.42 40.23 -9.07
C SER A 11 -15.97 39.33 -7.92
N ALA A 12 -16.47 39.55 -6.69
CA ALA A 12 -16.13 38.72 -5.54
C ALA A 12 -16.62 37.27 -5.72
N ILE A 13 -17.84 37.07 -6.24
CA ILE A 13 -18.37 35.74 -6.56
C ILE A 13 -17.53 35.07 -7.65
N THR A 14 -17.14 35.80 -8.71
CA THR A 14 -16.31 35.25 -9.79
C THR A 14 -14.91 34.87 -9.30
N ILE A 15 -14.30 35.70 -8.43
CA ILE A 15 -13.02 35.39 -7.80
C ILE A 15 -13.17 34.17 -6.87
N PHE A 16 -14.24 34.10 -6.09
CA PHE A 16 -14.52 32.96 -5.23
C PHE A 16 -14.73 31.67 -6.03
N LEU A 17 -15.52 31.72 -7.12
CA LEU A 17 -15.75 30.58 -8.02
C LEU A 17 -14.47 30.17 -8.75
N THR A 18 -13.63 31.12 -9.19
CA THR A 18 -12.34 30.80 -9.83
C THR A 18 -11.34 30.19 -8.85
N LEU A 19 -11.33 30.67 -7.59
CA LEU A 19 -10.56 30.07 -6.49
C LEU A 19 -11.07 28.67 -6.13
N LEU A 20 -12.39 28.44 -6.10
CA LEU A 20 -13.00 27.12 -5.94
C LEU A 20 -12.62 26.16 -7.08
N SER A 21 -12.60 26.62 -8.33
CA SER A 21 -12.15 25.80 -9.46
C SER A 21 -10.64 25.55 -9.48
N ARG A 22 -9.80 26.45 -8.97
CA ARG A 22 -8.36 26.22 -8.78
C ARG A 22 -8.06 25.28 -7.61
N ALA A 23 -8.83 25.33 -6.54
CA ALA A 23 -8.77 24.37 -5.43
C ALA A 23 -9.19 22.94 -5.86
N HIS A 24 -9.88 22.81 -7.00
CA HIS A 24 -10.25 21.55 -7.64
C HIS A 24 -9.23 21.04 -8.67
N SER A 25 -8.01 21.60 -8.78
CA SER A 25 -6.97 20.88 -9.52
C SER A 25 -6.74 19.55 -8.82
N GLN A 26 -7.23 18.46 -9.40
CA GLN A 26 -6.91 17.11 -8.95
C GLN A 26 -5.39 17.02 -8.88
N ASP A 27 -4.85 16.88 -7.67
CA ASP A 27 -3.46 16.49 -7.50
C ASP A 27 -3.35 15.11 -8.14
N ASN A 28 -2.90 15.11 -9.39
CA ASN A 28 -2.65 13.91 -10.15
C ASN A 28 -1.45 13.15 -9.59
N PHE A 29 -0.77 13.68 -8.59
CA PHE A 29 0.44 13.10 -8.03
C PHE A 29 0.35 13.01 -6.52
N THR A 30 0.82 11.91 -5.96
CA THR A 30 0.95 11.71 -4.51
C THR A 30 2.27 11.02 -4.26
N GLU A 31 3.10 11.58 -3.38
CA GLU A 31 4.35 10.96 -2.98
C GLU A 31 4.58 11.11 -1.47
N PHE A 32 5.33 10.16 -0.91
CA PHE A 32 5.88 10.27 0.44
C PHE A 32 7.06 9.31 0.61
N THR A 33 7.92 9.59 1.59
CA THR A 33 9.05 8.73 1.93
C THR A 33 9.32 8.76 3.43
N PHE A 34 9.48 7.56 3.99
CA PHE A 34 9.93 7.27 5.34
C PHE A 34 11.21 6.45 5.24
N SER A 35 12.38 7.11 5.32
CA SER A 35 13.67 6.42 5.39
C SER A 35 13.86 5.68 6.72
N LYS A 36 13.15 6.15 7.75
CA LYS A 36 12.93 5.57 9.07
C LYS A 36 11.63 6.13 9.62
N PHE A 37 11.11 5.56 10.70
CA PHE A 37 9.92 6.07 11.39
C PHE A 37 10.29 6.75 12.70
N ASP A 38 9.69 7.90 13.00
CA ASP A 38 9.89 8.61 14.27
C ASP A 38 8.63 9.39 14.65
N SER A 39 8.58 9.91 15.87
CA SER A 39 7.41 10.60 16.42
C SER A 39 6.95 11.82 15.61
N THR A 40 7.80 12.36 14.72
CA THR A 40 7.44 13.50 13.87
C THR A 40 6.78 13.06 12.58
N ASN A 41 7.31 12.02 11.93
CA ASN A 41 6.83 11.58 10.62
C ASN A 41 5.65 10.60 10.70
N ILE A 42 5.45 9.91 11.82
CA ILE A 42 4.30 9.00 11.98
C ILE A 42 2.95 9.73 12.08
N LYS A 43 2.92 11.06 12.14
CA LYS A 43 1.67 11.85 12.20
C LYS A 43 0.82 11.70 10.94
N SER A 44 1.41 11.34 9.81
CA SER A 44 0.70 11.00 8.58
C SER A 44 0.27 9.54 8.52
N LEU A 45 0.44 8.76 9.59
CA LEU A 45 0.09 7.36 9.66
C LEU A 45 -1.05 7.12 10.65
N ILE A 46 -1.93 6.19 10.29
CA ILE A 46 -3.05 5.73 11.09
C ILE A 46 -2.71 4.32 11.55
N PHE A 47 -2.54 4.16 12.85
CA PHE A 47 -2.26 2.87 13.48
C PHE A 47 -3.57 2.21 13.92
N GLN A 48 -3.69 0.91 13.67
CA GLN A 48 -4.82 0.11 14.11
C GLN A 48 -4.32 -1.22 14.68
N GLY A 49 -5.11 -1.77 15.61
CA GLY A 49 -4.74 -2.99 16.32
C GLY A 49 -3.45 -2.81 17.10
N ASP A 50 -2.54 -3.75 16.91
CA ASP A 50 -1.32 -3.89 17.70
C ASP A 50 -0.12 -3.12 17.16
N ALA A 51 -0.29 -2.46 16.00
CA ALA A 51 0.79 -1.73 15.36
C ALA A 51 1.25 -0.55 16.22
N LYS A 52 2.57 -0.39 16.37
CA LYS A 52 3.18 0.71 17.12
C LYS A 52 4.52 1.14 16.52
N LEU A 53 4.91 2.38 16.80
CA LEU A 53 6.27 2.85 16.57
C LEU A 53 7.22 2.15 17.57
N SER A 54 8.32 1.60 17.07
CA SER A 54 9.40 1.01 17.87
C SER A 54 10.74 1.61 17.45
N SER A 55 11.27 2.51 18.27
CA SER A 55 12.51 3.28 17.99
C SER A 55 12.48 3.99 16.63
N ASN A 56 12.92 3.31 15.56
CA ASN A 56 13.07 3.82 14.20
C ASN A 56 12.30 3.01 13.13
N TYR A 57 11.49 2.03 13.52
CA TYR A 57 10.68 1.19 12.65
C TYR A 57 9.25 1.05 13.18
N ILE A 58 8.33 0.57 12.35
CA ILE A 58 6.98 0.22 12.79
C ILE A 58 6.93 -1.28 13.05
N GLN A 59 6.53 -1.63 14.27
CA GLN A 59 6.24 -3.00 14.65
C GLN A 59 4.74 -3.24 14.48
N LEU A 60 4.35 -4.13 13.56
CA LEU A 60 2.94 -4.35 13.22
C LEU A 60 2.23 -5.32 14.17
N THR A 61 2.95 -6.28 14.77
CA THR A 61 2.39 -7.27 15.70
C THR A 61 2.98 -7.15 17.11
N LYS A 62 2.23 -7.59 18.12
CA LYS A 62 2.62 -7.58 19.53
C LYS A 62 3.87 -8.41 19.76
N THR A 63 4.73 -7.88 20.61
CA THR A 63 5.83 -8.60 21.23
C THR A 63 5.74 -8.63 22.73
N ASN A 64 6.35 -9.66 23.30
CA ASN A 64 6.62 -9.71 24.71
C ASN A 64 7.60 -8.58 25.09
N PRO A 65 7.25 -7.71 26.05
CA PRO A 65 8.06 -6.53 26.39
C PRO A 65 9.39 -6.86 27.06
N THR A 66 9.56 -8.07 27.59
CA THR A 66 10.77 -8.50 28.31
C THR A 66 11.83 -9.06 27.37
N ASN A 67 11.43 -9.86 26.38
CA ASN A 67 12.39 -10.56 25.50
C ASN A 67 12.24 -10.22 24.00
N GLY A 68 11.23 -9.44 23.61
CA GLY A 68 11.01 -9.05 22.22
C GLY A 68 10.45 -10.16 21.33
N ASN A 69 10.08 -11.32 21.88
CA ASN A 69 9.51 -12.42 21.10
C ASN A 69 8.10 -12.08 20.62
N PRO A 70 7.70 -12.56 19.43
CA PRO A 70 6.34 -12.39 18.91
C PRO A 70 5.31 -13.09 19.80
N LEU A 71 4.10 -12.54 19.87
CA LEU A 71 2.95 -13.14 20.55
C LEU A 71 1.95 -13.72 19.53
N LYS A 72 1.15 -14.68 19.97
CA LYS A 72 0.07 -15.30 19.18
C LYS A 72 -1.12 -14.35 18.98
N ASN A 73 -1.92 -14.60 17.95
CA ASN A 73 -3.19 -13.92 17.65
C ASN A 73 -3.10 -12.40 17.68
N SER A 74 -2.00 -11.86 17.17
CA SER A 74 -1.78 -10.42 17.09
C SER A 74 -2.07 -9.94 15.68
N VAL A 75 -2.71 -8.78 15.57
CA VAL A 75 -3.01 -8.15 14.29
C VAL A 75 -2.76 -6.65 14.40
N GLY A 76 -2.06 -6.08 13.43
CA GLY A 76 -1.92 -4.64 13.35
C GLY A 76 -1.81 -4.12 11.93
N ARG A 77 -2.29 -2.89 11.75
CA ARG A 77 -2.24 -2.17 10.48
C ARG A 77 -1.61 -0.81 10.65
N VAL A 78 -0.85 -0.39 9.65
CA VAL A 78 -0.45 1.00 9.47
C VAL A 78 -0.93 1.49 8.12
N ILE A 79 -1.58 2.67 8.09
CA ILE A 79 -2.25 3.19 6.90
C ILE A 79 -1.82 4.63 6.67
N HIS A 80 -1.43 4.99 5.46
CA HIS A 80 -1.11 6.39 5.16
C HIS A 80 -2.37 7.26 5.16
N SER A 81 -2.25 8.50 5.65
CA SER A 81 -3.37 9.43 5.79
C SER A 81 -3.85 9.99 4.45
N SER A 82 -2.97 10.13 3.45
CA SER A 82 -3.31 10.60 2.11
C SER A 82 -4.35 9.74 1.41
N LEU A 83 -5.23 10.39 0.65
CA LEU A 83 -6.07 9.74 -0.36
C LEU A 83 -5.27 9.64 -1.65
N ILE A 84 -5.31 8.47 -2.29
CA ILE A 84 -4.67 8.23 -3.58
C ILE A 84 -5.76 8.13 -4.63
N HIS A 85 -5.66 8.94 -5.68
CA HIS A 85 -6.58 8.92 -6.81
C HIS A 85 -6.07 7.88 -7.83
N LEU A 86 -6.76 6.75 -7.96
CA LEU A 86 -6.35 5.62 -8.80
C LEU A 86 -6.79 5.75 -10.25
N TRP A 87 -8.00 6.25 -10.47
CA TRP A 87 -8.59 6.34 -11.79
C TRP A 87 -9.70 7.39 -11.81
N ASN A 88 -9.96 7.94 -13.01
CA ASN A 88 -11.00 8.92 -13.24
C ASN A 88 -11.79 8.55 -14.49
N SER A 89 -13.03 8.09 -14.30
CA SER A 89 -13.95 7.71 -15.39
C SER A 89 -14.60 8.88 -16.11
N LYS A 90 -14.55 10.09 -15.53
CA LYS A 90 -15.19 11.30 -16.11
C LYS A 90 -14.39 11.87 -17.27
N GLN A 91 -13.15 11.42 -17.46
CA GLN A 91 -12.29 11.81 -18.57
C GLN A 91 -12.51 10.86 -19.75
N THR A 92 -12.36 11.37 -20.98
CA THR A 92 -12.44 10.56 -22.19
C THR A 92 -11.13 10.66 -22.97
N PRO A 93 -10.32 9.58 -23.04
CA PRO A 93 -10.50 8.29 -22.36
C PRO A 93 -10.27 8.37 -20.83
N PRO A 94 -10.72 7.36 -20.07
CA PRO A 94 -10.50 7.30 -18.62
C PRO A 94 -9.02 7.37 -18.25
N GLN A 95 -8.73 8.00 -17.11
CA GLN A 95 -7.38 8.10 -16.58
C GLN A 95 -7.13 6.99 -15.56
N PHE A 96 -5.88 6.54 -15.47
CA PHE A 96 -5.43 5.54 -14.49
C PHE A 96 -4.04 5.91 -14.00
N SER A 97 -3.76 5.57 -12.74
CA SER A 97 -2.50 5.92 -12.09
C SER A 97 -1.43 4.86 -12.29
N THR A 98 -0.18 5.28 -12.54
CA THR A 98 0.98 4.46 -12.17
C THR A 98 1.16 4.48 -10.67
N ILE A 99 1.65 3.38 -10.12
CA ILE A 99 2.02 3.28 -8.69
C ILE A 99 3.43 2.72 -8.63
N GLU A 100 4.27 3.32 -7.80
CA GLU A 100 5.53 2.73 -7.37
C GLU A 100 5.60 2.81 -5.85
N THR A 101 5.92 1.71 -5.19
CA THR A 101 6.24 1.73 -3.77
C THR A 101 7.44 0.85 -3.50
N THR A 102 8.35 1.35 -2.65
CA THR A 102 9.49 0.60 -2.17
C THR A 102 9.44 0.55 -0.66
N PHE A 103 9.62 -0.63 -0.08
CA PHE A 103 9.66 -0.76 1.36
C PHE A 103 10.67 -1.81 1.80
N LYS A 104 11.10 -1.69 3.05
CA LYS A 104 12.00 -2.65 3.70
C LYS A 104 11.28 -3.26 4.87
N ILE A 105 11.25 -4.60 4.90
CA ILE A 105 10.71 -5.35 6.01
C ILE A 105 11.78 -6.22 6.64
N ARG A 106 11.61 -6.50 7.93
CA ARG A 106 12.36 -7.52 8.64
C ARG A 106 11.38 -8.41 9.38
N LEU A 107 11.50 -9.71 9.17
CA LEU A 107 10.74 -10.70 9.91
C LEU A 107 11.66 -11.47 10.85
N THR A 108 11.30 -11.58 12.12
CA THR A 108 12.08 -12.35 13.10
C THR A 108 11.22 -13.35 13.87
N SER A 109 11.71 -14.57 14.01
CA SER A 109 11.07 -15.62 14.80
C SER A 109 12.10 -16.34 15.69
N PRO A 110 11.72 -16.76 16.91
CA PRO A 110 12.56 -17.64 17.72
C PRO A 110 12.81 -18.98 17.01
N THR A 111 14.00 -19.57 17.18
CA THR A 111 14.40 -20.79 16.46
C THR A 111 13.57 -22.04 16.75
N ARG A 112 12.84 -22.05 17.89
CA ARG A 112 11.99 -23.17 18.32
C ARG A 112 10.53 -23.00 17.90
N GLU A 113 10.15 -21.86 17.35
CA GLU A 113 8.78 -21.55 16.96
C GLU A 113 8.63 -21.70 15.44
N ILE A 114 7.43 -22.10 15.01
CA ILE A 114 7.06 -22.02 13.59
C ILE A 114 6.86 -20.54 13.27
N ALA A 115 7.53 -20.03 12.25
CA ALA A 115 7.39 -18.65 11.83
C ALA A 115 6.09 -18.47 11.02
N GLY A 116 5.35 -17.40 11.30
CA GLY A 116 4.12 -17.06 10.60
C GLY A 116 3.31 -15.94 11.28
N ASP A 117 2.24 -15.48 10.67
CA ASP A 117 1.72 -15.95 9.38
C ASP A 117 2.31 -15.14 8.22
N GLY A 118 2.46 -13.83 8.41
CA GLY A 118 3.12 -12.96 7.46
C GLY A 118 2.60 -11.53 7.46
N LEU A 119 2.95 -10.80 6.40
CA LEU A 119 2.68 -9.38 6.22
C LEU A 119 2.18 -9.09 4.80
N THR A 120 1.38 -8.04 4.66
CA THR A 120 0.86 -7.55 3.39
C THR A 120 1.16 -6.07 3.19
N PHE A 121 1.42 -5.67 1.95
CA PHE A 121 1.18 -4.29 1.48
C PHE A 121 -0.17 -4.28 0.77
N PHE A 122 -1.05 -3.33 1.08
CA PHE A 122 -2.39 -3.28 0.50
C PHE A 122 -2.75 -1.94 -0.13
N ILE A 123 -3.67 -1.99 -1.09
CA ILE A 123 -4.42 -0.88 -1.68
C ILE A 123 -5.90 -1.18 -1.46
N ALA A 124 -6.59 -0.31 -0.70
CA ALA A 124 -7.95 -0.56 -0.24
C ALA A 124 -8.81 0.72 -0.20
N PRO A 125 -10.15 0.61 -0.19
CA PRO A 125 -11.07 1.73 -0.05
C PRO A 125 -10.69 2.65 1.10
N ALA A 126 -10.90 3.95 0.93
CA ALA A 126 -10.58 4.94 1.97
C ALA A 126 -11.29 4.69 3.32
N SER A 127 -12.37 3.92 3.34
CA SER A 127 -13.05 3.48 4.57
C SER A 127 -12.19 2.57 5.46
N ILE A 128 -11.14 1.93 4.94
CA ILE A 128 -10.26 1.04 5.73
C ILE A 128 -9.61 1.76 6.92
N SER A 129 -9.37 3.07 6.81
CA SER A 129 -8.81 3.85 7.91
C SER A 129 -9.81 4.21 9.01
N LYS A 130 -11.10 4.01 8.76
CA LYS A 130 -12.19 4.32 9.70
C LYS A 130 -12.90 3.07 10.21
N THR A 131 -12.69 1.94 9.56
CA THR A 131 -13.24 0.65 9.96
C THR A 131 -12.26 -0.07 10.87
N PRO A 132 -12.75 -0.73 11.94
CA PRO A 132 -11.90 -1.56 12.77
C PRO A 132 -11.33 -2.73 11.95
N ILE A 133 -10.25 -3.33 12.46
CA ILE A 133 -9.77 -4.62 11.97
C ILE A 133 -10.93 -5.64 12.13
N PRO A 134 -11.21 -6.49 11.13
CA PRO A 134 -12.28 -7.48 11.25
C PRO A 134 -12.03 -8.42 12.44
N ASN A 135 -13.10 -8.89 13.09
CA ASN A 135 -12.96 -9.94 14.10
C ASN A 135 -12.47 -11.23 13.44
N ASP A 136 -11.71 -12.03 14.19
CA ASP A 136 -11.19 -13.33 13.75
C ASP A 136 -10.42 -13.21 12.43
N SER A 137 -9.52 -12.22 12.36
CA SER A 137 -8.70 -11.86 11.20
C SER A 137 -7.19 -12.09 11.41
N ASP A 138 -6.82 -12.70 12.53
CA ASP A 138 -5.48 -13.19 12.79
C ASP A 138 -5.14 -14.42 11.94
N GLY A 139 -3.91 -14.92 12.03
CA GLY A 139 -3.46 -16.01 11.17
C GLY A 139 -3.35 -15.61 9.69
N GLY A 140 -3.51 -16.56 8.78
CA GLY A 140 -3.51 -16.35 7.31
C GLY A 140 -4.61 -15.43 6.74
N TYR A 141 -5.38 -14.73 7.57
CA TYR A 141 -6.30 -13.67 7.13
C TYR A 141 -5.67 -12.27 7.14
N PHE A 142 -4.44 -12.14 7.65
CA PHE A 142 -3.60 -10.93 7.62
C PHE A 142 -4.22 -9.66 8.19
N GLY A 143 -5.30 -9.72 8.98
CA GLY A 143 -6.03 -8.53 9.42
C GLY A 143 -6.86 -7.83 8.33
N LEU A 144 -7.01 -8.48 7.17
CA LEU A 144 -7.73 -7.97 6.00
C LEU A 144 -9.11 -8.61 5.85
N PHE A 145 -9.23 -9.87 6.23
CA PHE A 145 -10.47 -10.66 6.15
C PHE A 145 -10.86 -11.19 7.52
N GLY A 146 -12.14 -11.35 7.79
CA GLY A 146 -12.63 -12.03 9.00
C GLY A 146 -13.18 -13.40 8.65
N ASN A 147 -13.33 -14.27 9.64
CA ASN A 147 -13.81 -15.64 9.43
C ASN A 147 -15.20 -15.72 8.76
N ASN A 148 -16.07 -14.72 8.98
CA ASN A 148 -17.40 -14.62 8.37
C ASN A 148 -17.42 -13.86 7.04
N THR A 149 -16.30 -13.24 6.66
CA THR A 149 -16.15 -12.46 5.42
C THR A 149 -15.13 -13.09 4.47
N LEU A 150 -14.84 -14.39 4.65
CA LEU A 150 -14.07 -15.21 3.71
C LEU A 150 -14.43 -14.79 2.29
N PRO A 151 -13.54 -14.09 1.58
CA PRO A 151 -13.74 -13.98 0.16
C PRO A 151 -13.51 -15.38 -0.37
N SER A 152 -14.48 -15.83 -1.17
CA SER A 152 -14.41 -16.98 -2.06
C SER A 152 -12.96 -17.40 -2.36
N THR A 153 -12.64 -18.70 -2.25
CA THR A 153 -11.35 -19.31 -2.69
C THR A 153 -11.14 -19.26 -4.22
N VAL A 154 -11.91 -18.40 -4.87
CA VAL A 154 -12.08 -18.17 -6.31
C VAL A 154 -12.26 -16.67 -6.49
N ASP A 155 -11.68 -16.10 -7.55
CA ASP A 155 -11.73 -14.66 -7.84
C ASP A 155 -13.10 -14.03 -7.56
N TYR A 156 -13.12 -12.97 -6.75
CA TYR A 156 -14.34 -12.29 -6.32
C TYR A 156 -14.39 -10.85 -6.87
N PRO A 157 -14.70 -10.65 -8.17
CA PRO A 157 -14.57 -9.36 -8.84
C PRO A 157 -15.51 -8.28 -8.29
N ASN A 158 -16.62 -8.65 -7.64
CA ASN A 158 -17.60 -7.73 -7.07
C ASN A 158 -17.59 -7.75 -5.53
N SER A 159 -16.41 -7.87 -4.93
CA SER A 159 -16.29 -7.87 -3.47
C SER A 159 -16.91 -6.62 -2.86
N PRO A 160 -17.75 -6.73 -1.81
CA PRO A 160 -18.25 -5.57 -1.08
C PRO A 160 -17.11 -4.85 -0.32
N ASN A 161 -15.99 -5.53 -0.12
CA ASN A 161 -14.76 -5.00 0.46
C ASN A 161 -13.62 -5.26 -0.54
N PRO A 162 -13.53 -4.49 -1.65
CA PRO A 162 -12.50 -4.71 -2.64
C PRO A 162 -11.13 -4.35 -2.05
N ILE A 163 -10.11 -5.13 -2.37
CA ILE A 163 -8.75 -4.94 -1.87
C ILE A 163 -7.77 -5.63 -2.82
N ILE A 164 -6.66 -4.97 -3.10
CA ILE A 164 -5.50 -5.57 -3.77
C ILE A 164 -4.37 -5.57 -2.75
N PHE A 165 -3.67 -6.69 -2.61
CA PHE A 165 -2.53 -6.75 -1.70
C PHE A 165 -1.44 -7.67 -2.24
N VAL A 166 -0.22 -7.37 -1.81
CA VAL A 166 0.96 -8.21 -2.00
C VAL A 166 1.26 -8.85 -0.66
N GLU A 167 1.23 -10.17 -0.59
CA GLU A 167 1.51 -10.93 0.64
C GLU A 167 2.93 -11.50 0.66
N PHE A 168 3.50 -11.52 1.85
CA PHE A 168 4.75 -12.20 2.20
C PHE A 168 4.37 -13.29 3.20
N ASP A 169 3.93 -14.43 2.69
CA ASP A 169 3.34 -15.52 3.45
C ASP A 169 4.40 -16.54 3.85
N ASN A 170 4.57 -16.70 5.16
CA ASN A 170 5.56 -17.57 5.77
C ASN A 170 4.96 -18.82 6.42
N TYR A 171 3.64 -19.03 6.29
CA TYR A 171 2.91 -20.15 6.87
C TYR A 171 1.84 -20.70 5.90
N VAL A 172 2.06 -21.93 5.41
CA VAL A 172 1.17 -22.56 4.44
C VAL A 172 -0.15 -22.99 5.08
N ASP A 173 -1.24 -22.33 4.70
CA ASP A 173 -2.62 -22.73 4.96
C ASP A 173 -3.18 -23.58 3.81
N GLY A 174 -3.42 -24.86 4.09
CA GLY A 174 -3.89 -25.82 3.10
C GLY A 174 -5.28 -25.53 2.48
N ARG A 175 -6.00 -24.51 2.97
CA ARG A 175 -7.29 -24.10 2.41
C ARG A 175 -7.18 -23.26 1.14
N TRP A 176 -6.10 -22.49 0.97
CA TRP A 176 -5.95 -21.57 -0.17
C TRP A 176 -4.52 -21.43 -0.69
N ASP A 177 -3.49 -21.73 0.11
CA ASP A 177 -2.11 -21.49 -0.29
C ASP A 177 -1.57 -22.55 -1.28
N PRO A 178 -0.56 -22.19 -2.08
CA PRO A 178 0.31 -23.18 -2.68
C PRO A 178 0.99 -24.03 -1.58
N THR A 179 1.56 -25.18 -1.96
CA THR A 179 2.20 -26.10 -1.00
C THR A 179 3.55 -25.59 -0.46
N TYR A 180 3.81 -24.28 -0.55
CA TYR A 180 5.08 -23.63 -0.21
C TYR A 180 4.82 -22.20 0.28
N LYS A 181 5.75 -21.71 1.12
CA LYS A 181 5.81 -20.30 1.53
C LYS A 181 6.09 -19.43 0.32
N HIS A 182 5.47 -18.26 0.24
CA HIS A 182 5.42 -17.53 -1.02
C HIS A 182 5.31 -16.03 -0.86
N ILE A 183 5.69 -15.33 -1.92
CA ILE A 183 5.27 -13.95 -2.17
C ILE A 183 4.13 -14.02 -3.17
N GLY A 184 3.03 -13.36 -2.84
CA GLY A 184 1.75 -13.48 -3.54
C GLY A 184 1.17 -12.14 -3.97
N ILE A 185 0.40 -12.15 -5.06
CA ILE A 185 -0.45 -11.04 -5.48
C ILE A 185 -1.90 -11.48 -5.38
N ASN A 186 -2.67 -10.77 -4.58
CA ASN A 186 -4.02 -11.16 -4.21
C ASN A 186 -4.99 -10.06 -4.64
N VAL A 187 -6.12 -10.47 -5.23
CA VAL A 187 -7.19 -9.57 -5.66
C VAL A 187 -8.48 -10.04 -5.03
N ASN A 188 -8.95 -9.27 -4.05
CA ASN A 188 -10.18 -9.49 -3.30
C ASN A 188 -10.29 -10.80 -2.51
N THR A 189 -9.29 -11.69 -2.52
CA THR A 189 -9.34 -13.01 -1.87
C THR A 189 -8.02 -13.37 -1.18
N THR A 190 -8.04 -14.30 -0.21
CA THR A 190 -6.81 -14.85 0.40
C THR A 190 -6.02 -15.73 -0.56
N ARG A 191 -6.65 -16.25 -1.62
CA ARG A 191 -5.94 -17.03 -2.61
C ARG A 191 -5.16 -16.12 -3.55
N SER A 192 -3.85 -16.27 -3.55
CA SER A 192 -2.97 -15.59 -4.51
C SER A 192 -3.38 -15.87 -5.96
N ARG A 193 -3.52 -14.81 -6.75
CA ARG A 193 -3.72 -14.89 -8.21
C ARG A 193 -2.42 -15.26 -8.93
N ALA A 194 -1.29 -14.83 -8.37
CA ALA A 194 0.05 -15.23 -8.77
C ALA A 194 0.92 -15.35 -7.52
N ALA A 195 1.78 -16.36 -7.46
CA ALA A 195 2.67 -16.60 -6.34
C ALA A 195 4.00 -17.20 -6.80
N ILE A 196 5.08 -16.85 -6.11
CA ILE A 196 6.41 -17.44 -6.29
C ILE A 196 6.91 -18.03 -4.97
N PRO A 197 7.59 -19.19 -4.95
CA PRO A 197 8.23 -19.69 -3.74
C PRO A 197 9.19 -18.66 -3.14
N TRP A 198 9.14 -18.52 -1.82
CA TRP A 198 9.96 -17.57 -1.09
C TRP A 198 10.68 -18.25 0.07
N ASP A 199 12.01 -18.12 0.08
CA ASP A 199 12.84 -18.57 1.18
C ASP A 199 13.12 -17.40 2.13
N ARG A 200 12.32 -17.33 3.18
CA ARG A 200 12.40 -16.27 4.21
C ARG A 200 13.68 -16.42 5.02
N LYS A 201 14.51 -15.36 5.01
CA LYS A 201 15.72 -15.27 5.85
C LYS A 201 15.43 -14.58 7.18
N ASN A 202 15.55 -15.33 8.28
CA ASN A 202 15.23 -14.86 9.62
C ASN A 202 16.11 -13.66 10.04
N GLY A 203 15.48 -12.53 10.36
CA GLY A 203 16.15 -11.31 10.82
C GLY A 203 16.85 -10.49 9.75
N GLU A 204 16.92 -10.98 8.51
CA GLU A 204 17.46 -10.21 7.40
C GLU A 204 16.43 -9.22 6.85
N ILE A 205 16.93 -8.14 6.24
CA ILE A 205 16.08 -7.12 5.64
C ILE A 205 15.77 -7.51 4.20
N LEU A 206 14.48 -7.69 3.90
CA LEU A 206 13.99 -7.82 2.53
C LEU A 206 13.66 -6.42 2.00
N THR A 207 14.23 -6.05 0.86
CA THR A 207 13.83 -4.85 0.11
C THR A 207 12.84 -5.26 -0.95
N VAL A 208 11.69 -4.58 -1.01
CA VAL A 208 10.60 -4.87 -1.93
C VAL A 208 10.29 -3.64 -2.76
N LYS A 209 10.11 -3.82 -4.06
CA LYS A 209 9.57 -2.85 -4.99
C LYS A 209 8.26 -3.40 -5.59
N VAL A 210 7.19 -2.61 -5.52
CA VAL A 210 5.91 -2.91 -6.17
C VAL A 210 5.63 -1.80 -7.17
N GLU A 211 5.38 -2.19 -8.42
CA GLU A 211 5.13 -1.31 -9.55
C GLU A 211 3.83 -1.68 -10.23
N TYR A 212 2.95 -0.70 -10.45
CA TYR A 212 1.76 -0.87 -11.26
C TYR A 212 1.85 0.00 -12.51
N ASN A 213 1.70 -0.64 -13.67
CA ASN A 213 1.61 0.04 -14.94
C ASN A 213 0.16 -0.03 -15.48
N PRO A 214 -0.54 1.11 -15.60
CA PRO A 214 -1.93 1.15 -16.04
C PRO A 214 -2.12 0.81 -17.52
N PHE A 215 -1.08 0.96 -18.36
CA PHE A 215 -1.18 0.76 -19.81
C PHE A 215 -1.28 -0.71 -20.19
N ASN A 216 -0.57 -1.58 -19.46
CA ASN A 216 -0.65 -3.04 -19.61
C ASN A 216 -1.38 -3.72 -18.42
N LYS A 217 -1.87 -2.93 -17.47
CA LYS A 217 -2.60 -3.38 -16.27
C LYS A 217 -1.82 -4.40 -15.44
N LEU A 218 -0.51 -4.22 -15.36
CA LEU A 218 0.40 -5.18 -14.73
C LEU A 218 0.86 -4.65 -13.38
N LEU A 219 0.62 -5.43 -12.32
CA LEU A 219 1.27 -5.27 -11.03
C LEU A 219 2.50 -6.19 -11.00
N TYR A 220 3.68 -5.61 -10.80
CA TYR A 220 4.96 -6.29 -10.76
C TYR A 220 5.58 -6.11 -9.37
N VAL A 221 6.08 -7.20 -8.79
CA VAL A 221 6.71 -7.22 -7.47
C VAL A 221 8.11 -7.82 -7.61
N THR A 222 9.12 -7.04 -7.24
CA THR A 222 10.50 -7.51 -7.12
C THR A 222 10.91 -7.42 -5.66
N SER A 223 11.56 -8.45 -5.12
CA SER A 223 12.12 -8.39 -3.78
C SER A 223 13.45 -9.12 -3.67
N SER A 224 14.34 -8.66 -2.80
CA SER A 224 15.65 -9.28 -2.60
C SER A 224 16.21 -9.03 -1.20
N TYR A 225 17.01 -9.98 -0.73
CA TYR A 225 17.87 -9.82 0.44
C TYR A 225 19.23 -9.32 -0.03
N GLY A 226 19.58 -8.07 0.28
CA GLY A 226 20.87 -7.49 -0.10
C GLY A 226 21.12 -7.53 -1.61
N SER A 227 22.11 -8.30 -2.06
CA SER A 227 22.48 -8.47 -3.47
C SER A 227 22.16 -9.86 -4.03
N ASP A 228 21.29 -10.61 -3.34
CA ASP A 228 20.83 -11.91 -3.81
C ASP A 228 20.01 -11.80 -5.11
N ILE A 229 19.81 -12.95 -5.76
CA ILE A 229 18.89 -13.07 -6.89
C ILE A 229 17.49 -12.65 -6.42
N PRO A 230 16.81 -11.73 -7.13
CA PRO A 230 15.51 -11.26 -6.73
C PRO A 230 14.42 -12.33 -6.93
N TYR A 231 13.42 -12.32 -6.04
CA TYR A 231 12.13 -12.93 -6.27
C TYR A 231 11.27 -11.98 -7.11
N GLU A 232 10.61 -12.53 -8.13
CA GLU A 232 9.80 -11.75 -9.07
C GLU A 232 8.44 -12.41 -9.28
N VAL A 233 7.37 -11.67 -9.06
CA VAL A 233 6.00 -12.13 -9.31
C VAL A 233 5.21 -10.99 -9.95
N SER A 234 4.34 -11.34 -10.89
CA SER A 234 3.48 -10.36 -11.54
C SER A 234 2.10 -10.92 -11.83
N SER A 235 1.11 -10.03 -11.88
CA SER A 235 -0.25 -10.39 -12.26
C SER A 235 -0.92 -9.22 -12.96
N SER A 236 -1.81 -9.54 -13.90
CA SER A 236 -2.75 -8.55 -14.41
C SER A 236 -3.73 -8.16 -13.30
N VAL A 237 -3.94 -6.87 -13.10
CA VAL A 237 -4.78 -6.29 -12.05
C VAL A 237 -5.55 -5.11 -12.62
N GLU A 238 -6.85 -5.08 -12.36
CA GLU A 238 -7.75 -4.01 -12.81
C GLU A 238 -8.01 -3.03 -11.65
N LEU A 239 -7.41 -1.83 -11.68
CA LEU A 239 -7.59 -0.84 -10.59
C LEU A 239 -9.03 -0.33 -10.45
N ASN A 240 -9.84 -0.40 -11.51
CA ASN A 240 -11.26 -0.02 -11.44
C ASN A 240 -12.13 -1.00 -10.64
N GLY A 241 -11.56 -2.13 -10.19
CA GLY A 241 -12.15 -2.96 -9.15
C GLY A 241 -12.12 -2.31 -7.76
N LEU A 242 -11.30 -1.28 -7.56
CA LEU A 242 -11.28 -0.41 -6.38
C LEU A 242 -12.02 0.91 -6.65
N PRO A 243 -12.49 1.61 -5.61
CA PRO A 243 -13.01 2.98 -5.75
C PRO A 243 -11.98 3.94 -6.36
N GLU A 244 -12.44 5.05 -6.97
CA GLU A 244 -11.57 6.09 -7.55
C GLU A 244 -10.51 6.61 -6.55
N TYR A 245 -10.87 6.68 -5.27
CA TYR A 245 -9.98 7.11 -4.19
C TYR A 245 -9.75 6.01 -3.17
N VAL A 246 -8.48 5.73 -2.88
CA VAL A 246 -8.04 4.64 -2.00
C VAL A 246 -7.06 5.13 -0.94
N LYS A 247 -6.72 4.21 -0.04
CA LYS A 247 -5.59 4.31 0.88
C LYS A 247 -4.67 3.11 0.69
N VAL A 248 -3.42 3.32 1.07
CA VAL A 248 -2.39 2.28 1.08
C VAL A 248 -1.85 2.10 2.49
N GLY A 249 -1.35 0.90 2.76
CA GLY A 249 -0.83 0.57 4.07
C GLY A 249 -0.27 -0.84 4.13
N PHE A 250 0.02 -1.26 5.36
CA PHE A 250 0.47 -2.61 5.66
C PHE A 250 -0.44 -3.23 6.71
N SER A 251 -0.60 -4.54 6.62
CA SER A 251 -1.31 -5.35 7.59
C SER A 251 -0.51 -6.61 7.85
N ALA A 252 -0.37 -7.01 9.11
CA ALA A 252 0.33 -8.24 9.47
C ALA A 252 -0.36 -8.93 10.63
N SER A 253 -0.16 -10.24 10.72
CA SER A 253 -0.78 -11.09 11.74
C SER A 253 0.12 -12.22 12.20
N THR A 254 -0.15 -12.69 13.41
CA THR A 254 0.33 -13.97 13.94
C THR A 254 -0.86 -14.85 14.29
N GLY A 255 -0.71 -16.16 14.22
CA GLY A 255 -1.74 -17.14 14.51
C GLY A 255 -1.50 -17.91 15.80
N ASP A 256 -2.31 -18.94 16.01
CA ASP A 256 -2.20 -19.85 17.15
C ASP A 256 -0.98 -20.79 17.07
N SER A 257 -0.63 -21.20 15.85
CA SER A 257 0.36 -22.26 15.58
C SER A 257 1.69 -21.72 15.06
N ALA A 258 1.74 -20.47 14.63
CA ALA A 258 2.92 -19.83 14.08
C ALA A 258 3.00 -18.36 14.49
N VAL A 259 4.21 -17.89 14.79
CA VAL A 259 4.46 -16.52 15.27
C VAL A 259 5.75 -15.95 14.70
N GLU A 260 5.70 -14.69 14.27
CA GLU A 260 6.87 -13.88 13.95
C GLU A 260 6.63 -12.39 14.18
N ASN A 261 7.71 -11.64 14.35
CA ASN A 261 7.69 -10.19 14.41
C ASN A 261 7.64 -9.64 12.99
N HIS A 262 6.85 -8.59 12.80
CA HIS A 262 6.68 -7.92 11.51
C HIS A 262 7.12 -6.46 11.62
N ASP A 263 8.38 -6.20 11.26
CA ASP A 263 8.95 -4.86 11.32
C ASP A 263 8.96 -4.21 9.93
N LEU A 264 8.29 -3.06 9.80
CA LEU A 264 8.39 -2.16 8.65
C LEU A 264 9.47 -1.11 8.91
N ILE A 265 10.59 -1.23 8.19
CA ILE A 265 11.82 -0.47 8.42
C ILE A 265 11.81 0.87 7.67
N SER A 266 11.37 0.87 6.42
CA SER A 266 11.25 2.06 5.58
C SER A 266 10.15 1.88 4.54
N TRP A 267 9.60 2.99 4.05
CA TRP A 267 8.54 2.98 3.05
C TRP A 267 8.55 4.26 2.21
N SER A 268 8.63 4.12 0.88
CA SER A 268 8.37 5.17 -0.08
C SER A 268 7.22 4.78 -1.00
N PHE A 269 6.49 5.77 -1.46
CA PHE A 269 5.36 5.59 -2.37
C PHE A 269 5.28 6.79 -3.30
N SER A 270 4.95 6.53 -4.55
CA SER A 270 4.53 7.52 -5.52
C SER A 270 3.36 6.98 -6.35
N SER A 271 2.43 7.86 -6.71
CA SER A 271 1.33 7.56 -7.62
C SER A 271 1.12 8.74 -8.55
N TRP A 272 0.95 8.47 -9.84
CA TRP A 272 0.72 9.51 -10.84
C TRP A 272 -0.45 9.15 -11.77
N LEU A 273 -1.54 9.90 -11.66
CA LEU A 273 -2.71 9.83 -12.54
C LEU A 273 -2.40 10.51 -13.87
N HIS A 274 -2.28 9.71 -14.93
CA HIS A 274 -1.91 10.24 -16.24
C HIS A 274 -3.04 11.04 -16.87
N ASN A 275 -2.74 12.28 -17.28
CA ASN A 275 -3.60 13.03 -18.18
C ASN A 275 -3.39 12.54 -19.62
N VAL A 276 -4.48 12.16 -20.29
CA VAL A 276 -4.42 11.62 -21.66
C VAL A 276 -3.84 12.65 -22.66
N SER A 277 -3.98 13.94 -22.40
CA SER A 277 -3.44 15.01 -23.25
C SER A 277 -1.91 15.07 -23.30
N ALA A 278 -1.19 14.39 -22.40
CA ALA A 278 0.27 14.32 -22.43
C ALA A 278 0.84 13.19 -23.33
N LEU A 279 -0.02 12.37 -23.94
CA LEU A 279 0.40 11.15 -24.64
C LEU A 279 0.38 11.26 -26.18
N THR A 280 0.11 12.44 -26.75
CA THR A 280 0.12 12.63 -28.21
C THR A 280 1.48 13.02 -28.79
N THR A 281 2.56 12.98 -28.02
CA THR A 281 3.92 13.12 -28.58
C THR A 281 4.78 11.91 -28.23
N THR A 282 5.22 11.26 -29.29
CA THR A 282 5.98 10.02 -29.42
C THR A 282 7.30 9.95 -28.62
N ALA A 283 7.67 8.71 -28.28
CA ALA A 283 9.01 8.21 -27.89
C ALA A 283 9.34 8.10 -26.39
N GLN A 284 8.59 7.29 -25.61
CA GLN A 284 9.09 6.74 -24.33
C GLN A 284 8.65 5.29 -24.04
N LEU A 285 8.33 4.49 -25.06
CA LEU A 285 7.88 3.11 -24.82
C LEU A 285 8.97 2.13 -24.33
N ASN A 286 10.24 2.54 -24.21
CA ASN A 286 11.37 1.62 -23.92
C ASN A 286 12.46 2.20 -22.99
N GLN A 287 12.18 3.15 -22.10
CA GLN A 287 13.15 3.60 -21.09
C GLN A 287 12.61 3.42 -19.68
N PRO A 288 13.45 3.07 -18.67
CA PRO A 288 13.06 3.17 -17.27
C PRO A 288 12.63 4.61 -16.97
N LEU A 289 11.48 4.78 -16.30
CA LEU A 289 11.01 6.10 -15.88
C LEU A 289 12.07 6.74 -14.96
N GLN A 290 12.72 7.80 -15.45
CA GLN A 290 13.51 8.67 -14.57
C GLN A 290 12.55 9.50 -13.72
N ALA A 291 12.74 9.47 -12.40
CA ALA A 291 12.05 10.35 -11.48
C ALA A 291 12.32 11.83 -11.84
N PRO A 292 11.36 12.75 -11.62
CA PRO A 292 11.62 14.18 -11.81
C PRO A 292 12.74 14.63 -10.86
N GLU A 293 13.73 15.35 -11.38
CA GLU A 293 14.77 15.97 -10.56
C GLU A 293 14.13 16.92 -9.54
N ALA A 294 14.35 16.66 -8.26
CA ALA A 294 14.02 17.58 -7.19
C ALA A 294 14.90 18.83 -7.31
N THR A 295 14.32 19.95 -7.76
CA THR A 295 14.98 21.25 -7.69
C THR A 295 15.17 21.65 -6.23
N HIS A 296 16.39 21.42 -5.71
CA HIS A 296 16.84 22.00 -4.45
C HIS A 296 16.95 23.53 -4.58
N ALA A 297 16.03 24.25 -3.94
CA ALA A 297 16.23 25.65 -3.63
C ALA A 297 17.19 25.75 -2.43
N SER A 298 18.45 26.04 -2.69
CA SER A 298 19.42 26.48 -1.68
C SER A 298 19.22 27.97 -1.41
N LEU A 299 18.67 28.32 -0.25
CA LEU A 299 18.81 29.65 0.34
C LEU A 299 19.05 29.46 1.85
N PHE A 300 20.25 29.80 2.30
CA PHE A 300 20.54 30.74 3.39
C PHE A 300 22.02 30.61 3.80
N SER A 301 22.81 31.60 3.39
CA SER A 301 24.04 31.99 4.07
C SER A 301 24.14 33.52 4.02
N ALA A 302 23.77 34.15 5.14
CA ALA A 302 24.28 35.42 5.63
C ALA A 302 24.07 35.41 7.14
#